data_AF-X0SSP4-F1
#
_entry.id   AF-X0SSP4-F1
#
_cell.length_a   1.000
_cell.length_b   1.000
_cell.length_c   1.000
_cell.angle_alpha   90.00
_cell.angle_beta   90.00
_cell.angle_gamma   90.00
#
_symmetry.space_group_name_H-M   'P 1'
#
loop_
_entity.id
_entity.type
_entity.pdbx_description
1 polymer ?
#
loop_
_entity_poly.entity_id
_entity_poly.type
_entity_poly.pdbx_seq_one_letter_code
_entity_poly.pdbx_strand_id
1 'polypeptide(L)'
;MIDLRQYYQQSTTKQKYNSVLINKFTELIKQTEQQTVGNNKNSFRLKAFRNALNSIKNFPEKIVSGQQISHLKGIGPGTIKRIDGILKSGDLEELSESKHSTVEQDPSIAVIKTLCTVTGIGPKRAQQLYDDGYLSVQNIQDDIADNCLEVT
;
A
#
# COMPACT_ATOMS: atom_id res chain seq x y z
N MET A 1 28.38 -33.65 -21.37
CA MET A 1 27.21 -34.18 -20.63
C MET A 1 26.75 -33.08 -19.68
N ILE A 2 25.55 -32.53 -19.84
CA ILE A 2 25.05 -31.49 -18.92
C ILE A 2 24.62 -32.19 -17.64
N ASP A 3 25.23 -31.81 -16.51
CA ASP A 3 24.91 -32.36 -15.20
C ASP A 3 23.49 -31.96 -14.78
N LEU A 4 22.57 -32.92 -14.84
CA LEU A 4 21.15 -32.76 -14.50
C LEU A 4 20.94 -32.21 -13.08
N ARG A 5 21.87 -32.47 -12.15
CA ARG A 5 21.83 -31.96 -10.78
C ARG A 5 22.10 -30.46 -10.72
N GLN A 6 23.06 -29.99 -11.51
CA GLN A 6 23.37 -28.56 -11.65
C GLN A 6 22.21 -27.80 -12.31
N TYR A 7 21.58 -28.38 -13.32
CA TYR A 7 20.41 -27.80 -13.97
C TYR A 7 19.21 -27.65 -13.02
N TYR A 8 18.93 -28.68 -12.20
CA TYR A 8 17.84 -28.64 -11.21
C TYR A 8 18.14 -27.69 -10.04
N GLN A 9 19.40 -27.60 -9.61
CA GLN A 9 19.82 -26.62 -8.60
C GLN A 9 19.69 -25.17 -9.12
N GLN A 10 19.98 -24.93 -10.40
CA GLN A 10 19.79 -23.62 -11.02
C GLN A 10 18.30 -23.27 -11.18
N SER A 11 17.42 -24.21 -11.54
CA SER A 11 15.98 -23.93 -11.68
C SER A 11 15.27 -23.68 -10.34
N THR A 12 15.73 -24.33 -9.25
CA THR A 12 15.20 -24.14 -7.88
C THR A 12 15.75 -22.88 -7.19
N THR A 13 16.99 -22.46 -7.49
CA THR A 13 17.56 -21.21 -6.95
C THR A 13 17.04 -19.96 -7.66
N LYS A 14 16.72 -20.04 -8.96
CA LYS A 14 16.11 -18.95 -9.74
C LYS A 14 14.82 -18.39 -9.13
N GLN A 15 13.95 -19.26 -8.63
CA GLN A 15 12.70 -18.82 -7.98
C GLN A 15 12.90 -18.27 -6.55
N LYS A 16 14.00 -18.65 -5.89
CA LYS A 16 14.26 -18.24 -4.50
C LYS A 16 14.65 -16.77 -4.39
N TYR A 17 15.42 -16.24 -5.34
CA TYR A 17 15.89 -14.84 -5.31
C TYR A 17 14.80 -13.81 -5.60
N ASN A 18 13.86 -14.13 -6.49
CA ASN A 18 12.75 -13.23 -6.86
C ASN A 18 11.47 -13.48 -6.02
N SER A 19 11.55 -14.33 -4.99
CA SER A 19 10.41 -14.73 -4.15
C SER A 19 9.72 -13.55 -3.47
N VAL A 20 10.48 -12.55 -3.01
CA VAL A 20 9.93 -11.33 -2.38
C VAL A 20 9.05 -10.55 -3.36
N LEU A 21 9.55 -10.33 -4.59
CA LEU A 21 8.79 -9.65 -5.64
C LEU A 21 7.54 -10.45 -6.02
N ILE A 22 7.69 -11.77 -6.19
CA ILE A 22 6.57 -12.65 -6.53
C ILE A 22 5.49 -12.60 -5.45
N ASN A 23 5.86 -12.65 -4.17
CA ASN A 23 4.91 -12.60 -3.05
C ASN A 23 4.16 -11.27 -3.02
N LYS A 24 4.88 -10.13 -3.11
CA LYS A 24 4.26 -8.80 -3.11
C LYS A 24 3.33 -8.59 -4.29
N PHE A 25 3.71 -9.01 -5.50
CA PHE A 25 2.83 -8.94 -6.67
C PHE A 25 1.61 -9.88 -6.56
N THR A 26 1.78 -11.06 -5.94
CA THR A 26 0.66 -11.97 -5.67
C THR A 26 -0.34 -11.34 -4.70
N GLU A 27 0.15 -10.66 -3.66
CA GLU A 27 -0.67 -9.93 -2.70
C GLU A 27 -1.43 -8.77 -3.36
N LEU A 28 -0.77 -7.98 -4.22
CA LEU A 28 -1.41 -6.92 -5.01
C LEU A 28 -2.52 -7.43 -5.91
N ILE A 29 -2.31 -8.58 -6.57
CA ILE A 29 -3.31 -9.23 -7.42
C ILE A 29 -4.54 -9.60 -6.57
N LYS A 30 -4.33 -10.23 -5.41
CA LYS A 30 -5.40 -10.64 -4.50
C LYS A 30 -6.22 -9.45 -4.00
N GLN A 31 -5.55 -8.37 -3.61
CA GLN A 31 -6.23 -7.12 -3.17
C GLN A 31 -7.03 -6.49 -4.32
N THR A 32 -6.44 -6.44 -5.53
CA THR A 32 -7.11 -5.87 -6.70
C THR A 32 -8.34 -6.70 -7.10
N GLU A 33 -8.26 -8.02 -7.01
CA GLU A 33 -9.40 -8.93 -7.28
C GLU A 33 -10.58 -8.63 -6.33
N GLN A 34 -10.33 -8.45 -5.04
CA GLN A 34 -11.37 -8.09 -4.07
C GLN A 34 -12.05 -6.75 -4.40
N GLN A 35 -11.33 -5.82 -5.02
CA GLN A 35 -11.84 -4.51 -5.44
C GLN A 35 -12.49 -4.50 -6.83
N THR A 36 -12.41 -5.61 -7.59
CA THR A 36 -12.93 -5.66 -8.97
C THR A 36 -14.44 -5.92 -9.08
N VAL A 37 -15.14 -6.10 -7.95
CA VAL A 37 -16.60 -6.26 -7.94
C VAL A 37 -17.27 -4.95 -8.40
N GLY A 38 -17.49 -4.81 -9.71
CA GLY A 38 -18.25 -3.70 -10.32
C GLY A 38 -17.46 -2.63 -11.09
N ASN A 39 -16.13 -2.73 -11.27
CA ASN A 39 -15.34 -1.69 -11.94
C ASN A 39 -14.39 -2.21 -13.05
N ASN A 40 -14.67 -1.85 -14.32
CA ASN A 40 -13.87 -2.24 -15.49
C ASN A 40 -12.43 -1.70 -15.48
N LYS A 41 -12.17 -0.56 -14.82
CA LYS A 41 -10.81 0.02 -14.72
C LYS A 41 -9.82 -0.90 -13.98
N ASN A 42 -10.32 -1.71 -13.05
CA ASN A 42 -9.48 -2.58 -12.23
C ASN A 42 -9.06 -3.85 -12.99
N SER A 43 -9.79 -4.24 -14.03
CA SER A 43 -9.45 -5.38 -14.90
C SER A 43 -8.13 -5.16 -15.66
N PHE A 44 -7.90 -3.96 -16.19
CA PHE A 44 -6.66 -3.62 -16.88
C PHE A 44 -5.44 -3.66 -15.95
N ARG A 45 -5.60 -3.13 -14.72
CA ARG A 45 -4.57 -3.16 -13.68
C ARG A 45 -4.23 -4.61 -13.28
N LEU A 46 -5.26 -5.42 -13.06
CA LEU A 46 -5.11 -6.83 -12.75
C LEU A 46 -4.35 -7.59 -13.84
N LYS A 47 -4.67 -7.34 -15.11
CA LYS A 47 -3.95 -7.93 -16.26
C LYS A 47 -2.49 -7.48 -16.30
N ALA A 48 -2.21 -6.21 -16.04
CA ALA A 48 -0.84 -5.70 -15.96
C ALA A 48 -0.04 -6.37 -14.84
N PHE A 49 -0.61 -6.53 -13.64
CA PHE A 49 0.05 -7.19 -12.52
C PHE A 49 0.30 -8.68 -12.79
N ARG A 50 -0.65 -9.38 -13.41
CA ARG A 50 -0.47 -10.78 -13.81
C ARG A 50 0.63 -10.95 -14.85
N ASN A 51 0.68 -10.07 -15.85
CA ASN A 51 1.74 -10.09 -16.85
C ASN A 51 3.11 -9.83 -16.20
N ALA A 52 3.19 -8.84 -15.31
CA ALA A 52 4.40 -8.53 -14.57
C ALA A 52 4.88 -9.72 -13.72
N LEU A 53 3.97 -10.36 -12.98
CA LEU A 53 4.27 -11.55 -12.20
C LEU A 53 4.86 -12.66 -13.07
N ASN A 54 4.28 -12.89 -14.25
CA ASN A 54 4.75 -13.93 -15.16
C ASN A 54 6.16 -13.60 -15.72
N SER A 55 6.41 -12.34 -16.07
CA SER A 55 7.73 -11.86 -16.48
C SER A 55 8.77 -12.04 -15.38
N ILE A 56 8.43 -11.71 -14.12
CA ILE A 56 9.33 -11.86 -12.96
C ILE A 56 9.63 -13.34 -12.67
N LYS A 57 8.62 -14.21 -12.80
CA LYS A 57 8.79 -15.67 -12.59
C LYS A 57 9.66 -16.33 -13.66
N ASN A 58 9.54 -15.88 -14.91
CA ASN A 58 10.34 -16.40 -16.02
C ASN A 58 11.71 -15.75 -16.16
N PHE A 59 12.00 -14.68 -15.40
CA PHE A 59 13.29 -14.02 -15.47
C PHE A 59 14.39 -14.93 -14.89
N PRO A 60 15.45 -15.25 -15.65
CA PRO A 60 16.42 -16.27 -15.28
C PRO A 60 17.43 -15.81 -14.21
N GLU A 61 17.46 -14.52 -13.89
CA GLU A 61 18.40 -13.93 -12.94
C GLU A 61 17.68 -13.23 -11.78
N LYS A 62 18.44 -12.82 -10.77
CA LYS A 62 17.92 -11.96 -9.71
C LYS A 62 17.68 -10.57 -10.28
N ILE A 63 16.49 -10.02 -10.07
CA ILE A 63 16.20 -8.63 -10.44
C ILE A 63 16.86 -7.73 -9.39
N VAL A 64 17.80 -6.90 -9.83
CA VAL A 64 18.55 -5.94 -9.01
C VAL A 64 18.07 -4.51 -9.25
N SER A 65 17.51 -4.25 -10.44
CA SER A 65 16.81 -3.00 -10.75
C SER A 65 15.64 -3.25 -11.70
N GLY A 66 14.59 -2.45 -11.55
CA GLY A 66 13.43 -2.41 -12.45
C GLY A 66 13.80 -2.10 -13.90
N GLN A 67 14.94 -1.44 -14.16
CA GLN A 67 15.39 -1.21 -15.54
C GLN A 67 15.74 -2.52 -16.27
N GLN A 68 16.21 -3.54 -15.56
CA GLN A 68 16.57 -4.84 -16.16
C GLN A 68 15.38 -5.57 -16.76
N ILE A 69 14.16 -5.23 -16.37
CA ILE A 69 12.93 -5.90 -16.83
C ILE A 69 12.05 -4.96 -17.65
N SER A 70 12.50 -3.71 -17.86
CA SER A 70 11.78 -2.70 -18.64
C SER A 70 11.54 -3.11 -20.10
N HIS A 71 12.41 -3.95 -20.63
CA HIS A 71 12.32 -4.50 -21.99
C HIS A 71 11.34 -5.68 -22.09
N LEU A 72 10.83 -6.21 -20.97
CA LEU A 72 9.92 -7.36 -20.97
C LEU A 72 8.49 -6.93 -21.27
N LYS A 73 7.84 -7.67 -22.17
CA LYS A 73 6.45 -7.44 -22.56
C LYS A 73 5.53 -7.58 -21.34
N GLY A 74 4.80 -6.51 -21.03
CA GLY A 74 3.88 -6.48 -19.88
C GLY A 74 4.42 -5.76 -18.64
N ILE A 75 5.68 -5.29 -18.67
CA ILE A 75 6.26 -4.39 -17.67
C ILE A 75 6.15 -2.95 -18.18
N GLY A 76 5.32 -2.14 -17.52
CA GLY A 76 5.21 -0.70 -17.80
C GLY A 76 6.02 0.15 -16.81
N PRO A 77 6.12 1.47 -17.03
CA PRO A 77 6.85 2.39 -16.14
C PRO A 77 6.35 2.35 -14.70
N GLY A 78 5.04 2.15 -14.48
CA GLY A 78 4.49 1.98 -13.14
C GLY A 78 4.95 0.70 -12.44
N THR A 79 5.06 -0.40 -13.18
CA THR A 79 5.56 -1.68 -12.66
C THR A 79 7.05 -1.60 -12.34
N ILE A 80 7.85 -0.92 -13.18
CA ILE A 80 9.28 -0.68 -12.96
C ILE A 80 9.48 0.07 -11.65
N LYS A 81 8.76 1.20 -11.46
CA LYS A 81 8.83 1.99 -10.22
C LYS A 81 8.50 1.15 -8.99
N ARG A 82 7.46 0.31 -9.05
CA ARG A 82 7.09 -0.58 -7.94
C ARG A 82 8.20 -1.59 -7.63
N ILE A 83 8.85 -2.13 -8.64
CA ILE A 83 9.92 -3.12 -8.46
C ILE A 83 11.17 -2.46 -7.89
N ASP A 84 11.59 -1.31 -8.41
CA ASP A 84 12.67 -0.53 -7.81
C ASP A 84 12.34 -0.14 -6.36
N GLY A 85 11.09 0.22 -6.06
CA GLY A 85 10.62 0.49 -4.69
C GLY A 85 10.77 -0.72 -3.75
N ILE A 86 10.30 -1.90 -4.17
CA ILE A 86 10.44 -3.14 -3.38
C ILE A 86 11.91 -3.50 -3.18
N LEU A 87 12.77 -3.25 -4.18
CA LEU A 87 14.21 -3.53 -4.10
C LEU A 87 14.94 -2.55 -3.18
N LYS A 88 14.53 -1.27 -3.16
CA LYS A 88 15.15 -0.21 -2.36
C LYS A 88 14.67 -0.22 -0.89
N SER A 89 13.38 -0.42 -0.67
CA SER A 89 12.75 -0.32 0.66
C SER A 89 12.40 -1.68 1.28
N GLY A 90 12.42 -2.77 0.52
CA GLY A 90 11.85 -4.07 0.95
C GLY A 90 10.32 -4.13 0.88
N ASP A 91 9.67 -3.00 0.62
CA ASP A 91 8.22 -2.83 0.59
C ASP A 91 7.80 -1.88 -0.55
N LEU A 92 6.56 -2.02 -1.02
CA LEU A 92 6.01 -1.11 -2.03
C LEU A 92 5.80 0.27 -1.41
N GLU A 93 6.36 1.32 -2.00
CA GLU A 93 6.07 2.69 -1.58
C GLU A 93 4.58 3.03 -1.63
N GLU A 94 3.74 2.34 -2.41
CA GLU A 94 2.28 2.54 -2.39
C GLU A 94 1.55 1.79 -1.24
N LEU A 95 2.14 0.70 -0.73
CA LEU A 95 1.75 0.15 0.58
C LEU A 95 2.31 1.02 1.70
N SER A 96 3.42 1.71 1.46
CA SER A 96 3.94 2.74 2.35
C SER A 96 3.12 4.02 2.28
N GLU A 97 2.58 4.51 1.16
CA GLU A 97 1.68 5.68 1.21
C GLU A 97 0.40 5.35 1.97
N SER A 98 0.00 4.08 2.00
CA SER A 98 -1.08 3.57 2.86
C SER A 98 -0.66 3.24 4.31
N LYS A 99 0.65 3.16 4.62
CA LYS A 99 1.20 2.84 5.97
C LYS A 99 2.16 3.89 6.56
N HIS A 100 2.50 4.89 5.78
CA HIS A 100 3.63 5.83 5.84
C HIS A 100 3.21 7.21 5.28
N SER A 101 1.97 7.37 4.81
CA SER A 101 1.12 8.35 5.49
C SER A 101 0.93 7.80 6.91
N THR A 102 1.84 7.89 7.87
CA THR A 102 2.10 9.09 8.69
C THR A 102 0.95 10.07 8.91
N VAL A 103 -0.27 9.75 8.46
CA VAL A 103 -1.53 10.26 9.02
C VAL A 103 -1.66 9.80 10.48
N GLU A 104 -0.97 8.75 10.91
CA GLU A 104 -1.02 8.29 12.31
C GLU A 104 -0.03 8.99 13.25
N GLN A 105 0.87 9.85 12.75
CA GLN A 105 1.88 10.53 13.58
C GLN A 105 1.71 12.05 13.60
N ASP A 106 0.86 12.63 12.75
CA ASP A 106 0.49 14.02 12.92
C ASP A 106 -0.42 14.14 14.16
N PRO A 107 -0.07 15.02 15.12
CA PRO A 107 -0.88 15.24 16.32
C PRO A 107 -2.31 15.63 15.94
N SER A 108 -2.51 16.28 14.79
CA SER A 108 -3.80 16.68 14.24
C SER A 108 -4.77 15.51 14.06
N ILE A 109 -4.28 14.37 13.56
CA ILE A 109 -5.16 13.25 13.22
C ILE A 109 -5.48 12.40 14.45
N ALA A 110 -4.51 12.26 15.36
CA ALA A 110 -4.75 11.67 16.67
C ALA A 110 -5.82 12.45 17.45
N VAL A 111 -5.79 13.79 17.39
CA VAL A 111 -6.81 14.65 18.00
C VAL A 111 -8.15 14.46 17.31
N ILE A 112 -8.23 14.59 15.98
CA ILE A 112 -9.50 14.42 15.22
C ILE A 112 -10.14 13.06 15.50
N LYS A 113 -9.34 11.98 15.56
CA LYS A 113 -9.83 10.63 15.87
C LYS A 113 -10.37 10.54 17.30
N THR A 114 -9.68 11.18 18.26
CA THR A 114 -10.12 11.26 19.65
C THR A 114 -11.42 12.06 19.78
N LEU A 115 -11.56 13.18 19.07
CA LEU A 115 -12.80 13.98 19.08
C LEU A 115 -13.99 13.22 18.48
N CYS A 116 -13.77 12.45 17.41
CA CYS A 116 -14.78 11.59 16.79
C CYS A 116 -15.27 10.43 17.69
N THR A 117 -14.61 10.15 18.82
CA THR A 117 -15.11 9.12 19.77
C THR A 117 -16.33 9.58 20.54
N VAL A 118 -16.58 10.89 20.60
CA VAL A 118 -17.75 11.47 21.25
C VAL A 118 -18.96 11.32 20.32
N THR A 119 -20.02 10.71 20.85
CA THR A 119 -21.30 10.58 20.13
C THR A 119 -21.79 11.95 19.67
N GLY A 120 -22.07 12.09 18.37
CA GLY A 120 -22.50 13.35 17.74
C GLY A 120 -21.37 14.15 17.06
N ILE A 121 -20.10 13.79 17.27
CA ILE A 121 -18.97 14.44 16.58
C ILE A 121 -18.53 13.61 15.38
N GLY A 122 -18.91 14.07 14.19
CA GLY A 122 -18.42 13.53 12.93
C GLY A 122 -17.09 14.16 12.48
N PRO A 123 -16.42 13.59 11.46
CA PRO A 123 -15.09 14.04 11.00
C PRO A 123 -15.06 15.51 10.60
N LYS A 124 -16.15 16.03 10.02
CA LYS A 124 -16.27 17.45 9.66
C LYS A 124 -16.29 18.37 10.88
N ARG A 125 -17.00 17.97 11.94
CA ARG A 125 -17.09 18.74 13.17
C ARG A 125 -15.80 18.64 13.98
N ALA A 126 -15.17 17.47 14.00
CA ALA A 126 -13.87 17.26 14.62
C ALA A 126 -12.74 18.09 13.96
N GLN A 127 -12.77 18.28 12.64
CA GLN A 127 -11.85 19.19 11.95
C GLN A 127 -12.07 20.65 12.38
N GLN A 128 -13.33 21.11 12.41
CA GLN A 128 -13.65 22.46 12.86
C GLN A 128 -13.18 22.72 14.30
N LEU A 129 -13.43 21.78 15.21
CA LEU A 129 -12.98 21.87 16.60
C LEU A 129 -11.45 21.91 16.72
N TYR A 130 -10.75 21.19 15.85
CA TYR A 130 -9.29 21.25 15.79
C TYR A 130 -8.81 22.64 15.34
N ASP A 131 -9.45 23.22 14.31
CA ASP A 131 -9.16 24.57 13.82
C ASP A 131 -9.49 25.65 14.85
N ASP A 132 -10.54 25.43 15.66
CA ASP A 132 -10.96 26.30 16.77
C ASP A 132 -10.03 26.18 18.00
N GLY A 133 -9.09 25.22 18.01
CA GLY A 133 -8.06 25.07 19.05
C GLY A 133 -8.35 24.00 20.11
N TYR A 134 -9.39 23.18 19.95
CA TYR A 134 -9.71 22.09 20.87
C TYR A 134 -8.86 20.86 20.59
N LEU A 135 -7.95 20.56 21.52
CA LEU A 135 -7.00 19.45 21.38
C LEU A 135 -7.36 18.21 22.19
N SER A 136 -8.39 18.27 23.03
CA SER A 136 -8.76 17.18 23.93
C SER A 136 -10.26 17.14 24.25
N VAL A 137 -10.78 15.95 24.53
CA VAL A 137 -12.18 15.73 24.93
C VAL A 137 -12.55 16.47 26.21
N GLN A 138 -11.58 16.71 27.10
CA GLN A 138 -11.77 17.49 28.33
C GLN A 138 -12.14 18.94 28.02
N ASN A 139 -11.48 19.59 27.06
CA ASN A 139 -11.80 20.96 26.67
C ASN A 139 -13.22 21.08 26.09
N ILE A 140 -13.68 20.05 25.38
CA ILE A 140 -15.05 19.99 24.89
C ILE A 140 -16.04 19.77 26.05
N GLN A 141 -15.69 18.93 27.03
CA GLN A 141 -16.54 18.68 28.21
C GLN A 141 -16.69 19.92 29.10
N ASP A 142 -15.63 20.70 29.29
CA ASP A 142 -15.65 21.96 30.03
C ASP A 142 -16.55 22.99 29.32
N ASP A 143 -16.43 23.15 28.00
CA ASP A 143 -17.27 24.08 27.23
C ASP A 143 -18.74 23.64 27.10
N ILE A 144 -19.01 22.33 27.13
CA ILE A 144 -20.39 21.82 27.24
C ILE A 144 -20.98 22.18 28.61
N ALA A 145 -20.17 22.19 29.68
CA ALA A 145 -20.61 22.58 31.03
C ALA A 145 -20.85 24.10 31.15
N ASP A 146 -20.11 24.92 30.41
CA ASP A 146 -20.24 26.39 30.39
C ASP A 146 -21.29 26.93 29.38
N ASN A 147 -22.12 26.05 28.79
CA ASN A 147 -23.28 26.38 27.95
C ASN A 147 -22.94 27.05 26.60
N CYS A 148 -22.38 26.30 25.62
CA CYS A 148 -22.43 26.77 24.22
C CYS A 148 -22.32 25.73 23.08
N LEU A 149 -22.67 24.46 23.25
CA LEU A 149 -22.75 23.53 22.09
C LEU A 149 -23.94 22.55 22.18
N GLU A 150 -24.90 22.70 21.26
CA GLU A 150 -25.89 21.66 20.99
C GLU A 150 -25.26 20.58 20.11
N VAL A 151 -25.02 19.41 20.70
CA VAL A 151 -24.81 18.16 19.95
C VAL A 151 -26.18 17.57 19.65
N THR A 152 -26.59 17.61 18.38
CA THR A 152 -27.81 16.93 17.88
C THR A 152 -27.50 15.51 17.43
#